data_AF-A0A264YAK6-F1
#
_entry.id   AF-A0A264YAK6-F1
#
_cell.length_a   1.000
_cell.length_b   1.000
_cell.length_c   1.000
_cell.angle_alpha   90.00
_cell.angle_beta   90.00
_cell.angle_gamma   90.00
#
_symmetry.space_group_name_H-M   'P 1'
#
loop_
_entity.id
_entity.type
_entity.pdbx_description
1 polymer ?
#
loop_
_entity_poly.entity_id
_entity_poly.type
_entity_poly.pdbx_seq_one_letter_code
_entity_poly.pdbx_strand_id
1 'polypeptide(L)'
;MHDNITIFRLEGNSMRPYLVGGRDKAIVESPAGNVRKGDVVVARLCSGETIMHRVVKIEGTNVTLLGDGNIKPEHCHTADIIGKAIGFHRNGRNKAESCSDKRWRVYSFVWTRLLFMRRYLLGAIRLIQTIIIRNKHMKTKEGLVLRNICGEHVLCAENTIDEDFNKIINMSESAAELWERVQGADDFTLETLTKTLCELYEIDEQTANKDASELMRQWYEAGLII
;
A
#
# COMPACT_ATOMS: atom_id res chain seq x y z
N MET A 1 -31.83 -2.74 13.12
CA MET A 1 -30.71 -3.50 13.73
C MET A 1 -29.69 -3.81 12.63
N HIS A 2 -28.91 -2.84 12.15
CA HIS A 2 -27.95 -3.00 11.04
C HIS A 2 -26.65 -2.19 11.29
N ASP A 3 -26.17 -2.10 12.54
CA ASP A 3 -25.07 -1.18 12.91
C ASP A 3 -23.75 -1.90 13.28
N ASN A 4 -23.47 -3.06 12.68
CA ASN A 4 -22.24 -3.82 12.94
C ASN A 4 -21.21 -3.77 11.80
N ILE A 5 -21.49 -3.02 10.73
CA ILE A 5 -20.62 -2.97 9.55
C ILE A 5 -19.95 -1.61 9.45
N THR A 6 -18.63 -1.58 9.58
CA THR A 6 -17.80 -0.39 9.42
C THR A 6 -17.03 -0.50 8.12
N ILE A 7 -17.12 0.52 7.28
CA ILE A 7 -16.32 0.64 6.06
C ILE A 7 -15.22 1.65 6.33
N PHE A 8 -13.97 1.26 6.15
CA PHE A 8 -12.83 2.17 6.27
C PHE A 8 -11.84 1.99 5.13
N ARG A 9 -11.10 3.06 4.84
CA ARG A 9 -10.04 3.06 3.83
C ARG A 9 -8.82 2.33 4.36
N LEU A 10 -8.23 1.47 3.54
CA LEU A 10 -7.00 0.79 3.93
C LEU A 10 -5.83 1.77 3.89
N GLU A 11 -4.98 1.72 4.90
CA GLU A 11 -3.73 2.48 4.96
C GLU A 11 -2.53 1.52 4.92
N GLY A 12 -1.42 1.99 4.36
CA GLY A 12 -0.17 1.21 4.23
C GLY A 12 -0.11 0.22 3.06
N ASN A 13 1.02 -0.49 2.99
CA ASN A 13 1.38 -1.40 1.88
C ASN A 13 1.45 -2.88 2.29
N SER A 14 1.12 -3.21 3.55
CA SER A 14 1.30 -4.54 4.15
C SER A 14 0.39 -5.62 3.59
N MET A 15 -0.65 -5.27 2.82
CA MET A 15 -1.58 -6.20 2.19
C MET A 15 -1.43 -6.29 0.65
N ARG A 16 -0.37 -5.69 0.08
CA ARG A 16 -0.01 -5.85 -1.34
C ARG A 16 0.42 -7.30 -1.61
N PRO A 17 0.20 -7.86 -2.81
CA PRO A 17 -0.27 -7.20 -4.03
C PRO A 17 -1.79 -7.10 -4.16
N TYR A 18 -2.55 -7.71 -3.26
CA TYR A 18 -4.00 -7.86 -3.45
C TYR A 18 -4.77 -6.58 -3.09
N LEU A 19 -4.48 -6.00 -1.93
CA LEU A 19 -5.07 -4.76 -1.45
C LEU A 19 -4.05 -3.63 -1.49
N VAL A 20 -4.44 -2.49 -2.05
CA VAL A 20 -3.61 -1.29 -2.16
C VAL A 20 -4.15 -0.24 -1.18
N GLY A 21 -3.35 0.10 -0.18
CA GLY A 21 -3.70 1.15 0.76
C GLY A 21 -3.77 2.51 0.08
N GLY A 22 -4.73 3.33 0.48
CA GLY A 22 -5.02 4.60 -0.18
C GLY A 22 -5.78 4.45 -1.49
N ARG A 23 -6.34 3.28 -1.82
CA ARG A 23 -7.25 3.08 -2.96
C ARG A 23 -8.43 2.17 -2.59
N ASP A 24 -8.15 1.05 -1.93
CA ASP A 24 -9.15 0.03 -1.65
C ASP A 24 -9.78 0.26 -0.26
N LYS A 25 -11.10 0.02 -0.14
CA LYS A 25 -11.85 0.14 1.13
C LYS A 25 -12.19 -1.24 1.66
N ALA A 26 -12.06 -1.46 2.97
CA ALA A 26 -12.44 -2.70 3.62
C ALA A 26 -13.78 -2.53 4.35
N ILE A 27 -14.62 -3.56 4.22
CA ILE A 27 -15.88 -3.68 4.92
C ILE A 27 -15.64 -4.67 6.06
N VAL A 28 -15.75 -4.20 7.29
CA VAL A 28 -15.44 -4.97 8.50
C VAL A 28 -16.67 -5.07 9.37
N GLU A 29 -16.97 -6.28 9.81
CA GLU A 29 -18.00 -6.58 10.78
C GLU A 29 -17.40 -6.57 12.19
N SER A 30 -17.99 -5.81 13.11
CA SER A 30 -17.62 -5.71 14.52
C SER A 30 -18.85 -5.88 15.42
N PRO A 31 -18.78 -6.65 16.53
CA PRO A 31 -17.62 -7.43 16.98
C PRO A 31 -17.32 -8.59 16.04
N ALA A 32 -16.05 -9.01 15.97
CA ALA A 32 -15.67 -10.14 15.14
C ALA A 32 -16.45 -11.40 15.58
N GLY A 33 -17.23 -11.97 14.66
CA GLY A 33 -17.87 -13.26 14.86
C GLY A 33 -16.85 -14.41 14.92
N ASN A 34 -17.27 -15.63 14.57
CA ASN A 34 -16.41 -16.80 14.62
C ASN A 34 -15.21 -16.69 13.64
N VAL A 35 -14.02 -16.35 14.16
CA VAL A 35 -12.78 -16.17 13.40
C VAL A 35 -12.14 -17.51 13.07
N ARG A 36 -11.80 -17.73 11.80
CA ARG A 36 -11.15 -18.95 11.31
C ARG A 36 -9.82 -18.64 10.62
N LYS A 37 -8.95 -19.65 10.52
CA LYS A 37 -7.73 -19.56 9.72
C LYS A 37 -8.08 -19.18 8.28
N GLY A 38 -7.37 -18.19 7.73
CA GLY A 38 -7.58 -17.61 6.41
C GLY A 38 -8.47 -16.36 6.37
N ASP A 39 -9.20 -16.04 7.46
CA ASP A 39 -9.96 -14.81 7.56
C ASP A 39 -9.01 -13.59 7.67
N VAL A 40 -9.44 -12.45 7.14
CA VAL A 40 -8.77 -11.16 7.36
C VAL A 40 -9.46 -10.49 8.52
N VAL A 41 -8.69 -10.10 9.53
CA VAL A 41 -9.19 -9.49 10.75
C VAL A 41 -8.48 -8.18 11.03
N VAL A 42 -9.20 -7.28 11.69
CA VAL A 42 -8.64 -6.07 12.28
C VAL A 42 -8.35 -6.40 13.73
N ALA A 43 -7.09 -6.27 14.12
CA ALA A 43 -6.64 -6.55 15.48
C ALA A 43 -5.78 -5.40 16.00
N ARG A 44 -5.82 -5.20 17.31
CA ARG A 44 -4.88 -4.31 18.00
C ARG A 44 -3.68 -5.13 18.44
N LEU A 45 -2.48 -4.68 18.09
CA LEU A 45 -1.24 -5.27 18.58
C LEU A 45 -0.95 -4.82 20.01
N CYS A 46 -0.10 -5.60 20.69
CA CYS A 46 0.44 -5.20 22.00
C CYS A 46 1.24 -3.89 21.94
N SER A 47 1.74 -3.49 20.76
CA SER A 47 2.37 -2.18 20.53
C SER A 47 1.38 -1.01 20.56
N GLY A 48 0.07 -1.28 20.56
CA GLY A 48 -1.00 -0.27 20.47
C GLY A 48 -1.45 0.03 19.04
N GLU A 49 -0.71 -0.44 18.03
CA GLU A 49 -1.04 -0.24 16.63
C GLU A 49 -2.25 -1.10 16.21
N THR A 50 -3.11 -0.55 15.36
CA THR A 50 -4.23 -1.30 14.77
C THR A 50 -3.85 -1.75 13.37
N ILE A 51 -3.87 -3.05 13.16
CA ILE A 51 -3.44 -3.70 11.91
C ILE A 51 -4.60 -4.47 11.29
N MET A 52 -4.55 -4.65 9.98
CA MET A 52 -5.48 -5.54 9.28
C MET A 52 -4.70 -6.60 8.52
N HIS A 53 -4.69 -7.82 9.06
CA HIS A 53 -3.87 -8.93 8.56
C HIS A 53 -4.66 -10.24 8.50
N ARG A 54 -4.11 -11.22 7.78
CA ARG A 54 -4.74 -12.53 7.62
C ARG A 54 -4.37 -13.45 8.78
N VAL A 55 -5.35 -14.17 9.31
CA VAL A 55 -5.14 -15.17 10.36
C VAL A 55 -4.48 -16.41 9.75
N VAL A 56 -3.21 -16.66 10.11
CA VAL A 56 -2.46 -17.84 9.64
C VAL A 56 -2.61 -19.01 10.61
N LYS A 57 -2.56 -18.70 11.91
CA LYS A 57 -2.57 -19.71 12.97
C LYS A 57 -3.42 -19.21 14.15
N ILE A 58 -4.17 -20.12 14.75
CA ILE A 58 -4.92 -19.88 15.99
C ILE A 58 -4.52 -21.03 16.91
N GLU A 59 -4.00 -20.71 18.09
CA GLU A 59 -3.57 -21.62 19.15
C GLU A 59 -4.21 -21.19 20.46
N GLY A 60 -5.41 -21.69 20.73
CA GLY A 60 -6.20 -21.29 21.90
C GLY A 60 -6.52 -19.79 21.84
N THR A 61 -5.95 -19.01 22.77
CA THR A 61 -6.11 -17.56 22.83
C THR A 61 -5.12 -16.79 21.96
N ASN A 62 -4.05 -17.43 21.48
CA ASN A 62 -3.00 -16.81 20.68
C ASN A 62 -3.33 -16.90 19.19
N VAL A 63 -3.26 -15.77 18.50
CA VAL A 63 -3.51 -15.64 17.08
C VAL A 63 -2.26 -15.13 16.39
N THR A 64 -1.84 -15.83 15.34
CA THR A 64 -0.76 -15.38 14.46
C THR A 64 -1.35 -14.76 13.22
N LEU A 65 -1.05 -13.48 13.04
CA LEU A 65 -1.47 -12.64 11.92
C LEU A 65 -0.31 -12.46 10.95
N LEU A 66 -0.62 -12.35 9.67
CA LEU A 66 0.38 -12.08 8.63
C LEU A 66 -0.25 -11.21 7.54
N GLY A 67 0.39 -10.09 7.22
CA GLY A 67 0.01 -9.26 6.08
C GLY A 67 0.35 -9.94 4.75
N ASP A 68 -0.47 -9.74 3.71
CA ASP A 68 -0.29 -10.36 2.38
C ASP A 68 0.94 -9.83 1.61
N GLY A 69 1.55 -8.73 2.07
CA GLY A 69 2.82 -8.17 1.59
C GLY A 69 3.99 -8.26 2.58
N ASN A 70 3.72 -8.67 3.84
CA ASN A 70 4.74 -8.82 4.87
C ASN A 70 5.19 -10.28 5.05
N ILE A 71 6.49 -10.49 5.28
CA ILE A 71 7.09 -11.81 5.53
C ILE A 71 7.08 -12.12 7.04
N LYS A 72 7.18 -11.09 7.89
CA LYS A 72 7.24 -11.26 9.34
C LYS A 72 5.83 -11.46 9.91
N PRO A 73 5.56 -12.54 10.66
CA PRO A 73 4.30 -12.72 11.36
C PRO A 73 4.21 -11.78 12.57
N GLU A 74 2.98 -11.45 12.94
CA GLU A 74 2.62 -10.67 14.11
C GLU A 74 1.72 -11.51 15.00
N HIS A 75 1.75 -11.25 16.31
CA HIS A 75 1.03 -12.05 17.29
C HIS A 75 0.08 -11.15 18.09
N CYS A 76 -1.16 -11.60 18.25
CA CYS A 76 -2.17 -10.93 19.07
C CYS A 76 -3.02 -11.96 19.81
N HIS A 77 -3.81 -11.52 20.79
CA HIS A 77 -4.82 -12.40 21.38
C HIS A 77 -6.14 -12.32 20.62
N THR A 78 -6.95 -13.36 20.76
CA THR A 78 -8.33 -13.40 20.24
C THR A 78 -9.20 -12.27 20.80
N ALA A 79 -8.94 -11.83 22.04
CA ALA A 79 -9.63 -10.71 22.67
C ALA A 79 -9.28 -9.35 22.04
N ASP A 80 -8.12 -9.22 21.40
CA ASP A 80 -7.66 -7.98 20.76
C ASP A 80 -8.21 -7.83 19.32
N ILE A 81 -9.00 -8.80 18.86
CA ILE A 81 -9.64 -8.75 17.55
C ILE A 81 -10.86 -7.84 17.61
N ILE A 82 -10.79 -6.73 16.89
CA ILE A 82 -11.83 -5.70 16.84
C ILE A 82 -12.95 -6.13 15.87
N GLY A 83 -12.58 -6.71 14.73
CA GLY A 83 -13.55 -7.01 13.67
C GLY A 83 -13.01 -7.96 12.61
N LYS A 84 -13.92 -8.53 11.81
CA LYS A 84 -13.62 -9.42 10.69
C LYS A 84 -13.98 -8.76 9.37
N ALA A 85 -13.07 -8.79 8.39
CA ALA A 85 -13.35 -8.25 7.06
C ALA A 85 -14.29 -9.18 6.26
N ILE A 86 -15.45 -8.65 5.85
CA ILE A 86 -16.49 -9.36 5.10
C ILE A 86 -16.43 -9.08 3.59
N GLY A 87 -15.75 -8.01 3.18
CA GLY A 87 -15.54 -7.69 1.77
C GLY A 87 -14.64 -6.50 1.54
N PHE A 88 -14.28 -6.27 0.28
CA PHE A 88 -13.47 -5.13 -0.14
C PHE A 88 -14.08 -4.43 -1.36
N HIS A 89 -13.99 -3.10 -1.38
CA HIS A 89 -14.22 -2.30 -2.58
C HIS A 89 -12.87 -2.04 -3.26
N ARG A 90 -12.71 -2.51 -4.51
CA ARG A 90 -11.50 -2.28 -5.32
C ARG A 90 -11.76 -1.29 -6.45
N ASN A 91 -10.77 -0.44 -6.70
CA ASN A 91 -10.66 0.34 -7.93
C ASN A 91 -11.90 1.21 -8.27
N GLY A 92 -12.47 1.88 -7.27
CA GLY A 92 -13.64 2.74 -7.45
C GLY A 92 -14.94 2.02 -7.86
N ARG A 93 -14.97 0.68 -7.88
CA ARG A 93 -16.17 -0.09 -8.20
C ARG A 93 -17.04 -0.24 -6.94
N ASN A 94 -18.31 0.17 -7.05
CA ASN A 94 -19.33 0.03 -5.99
C ASN A 94 -19.74 -1.42 -5.68
N LYS A 95 -19.23 -2.40 -6.42
CA LYS A 95 -19.50 -3.81 -6.16
C LYS A 95 -18.52 -4.33 -5.12
N ALA A 96 -18.99 -4.54 -3.89
CA ALA A 96 -18.21 -5.21 -2.85
C ALA A 96 -17.88 -6.64 -3.29
N GLU A 97 -16.59 -6.96 -3.41
CA GLU A 97 -16.18 -8.36 -3.55
C GLU A 97 -16.27 -8.99 -2.15
N SER A 98 -17.19 -9.94 -1.98
CA SER A 98 -17.43 -10.58 -0.68
C SER A 98 -16.32 -11.60 -0.40
N CYS A 99 -15.76 -11.58 0.81
CA CYS A 99 -14.78 -12.57 1.30
C CYS A 99 -15.34 -14.01 1.35
N SER A 100 -16.62 -14.20 1.05
CA SER A 100 -17.29 -15.50 0.98
C SER A 100 -17.10 -16.23 -0.35
N ASP A 101 -16.64 -15.53 -1.40
CA ASP A 101 -16.44 -16.12 -2.72
C ASP A 101 -15.42 -17.26 -2.69
N LYS A 102 -15.74 -18.38 -3.34
CA LYS A 102 -14.88 -19.58 -3.39
C LYS A 102 -13.47 -19.24 -3.91
N ARG A 103 -13.36 -18.23 -4.79
CA ARG A 103 -12.08 -17.71 -5.31
C ARG A 103 -11.20 -17.10 -4.22
N TRP A 104 -11.80 -16.38 -3.26
CA TRP A 104 -11.08 -15.80 -2.12
C TRP A 104 -10.55 -16.86 -1.17
N ARG A 105 -11.35 -17.87 -0.84
CA ARG A 105 -10.91 -18.99 0.00
C ARG A 105 -9.80 -19.82 -0.65
N VAL A 106 -9.91 -20.07 -1.96
CA VAL A 106 -8.87 -20.79 -2.71
C VAL A 106 -7.58 -19.96 -2.79
N TYR A 107 -7.68 -18.67 -3.10
CA TYR A 107 -6.51 -17.76 -3.08
C TYR A 107 -5.86 -17.71 -1.70
N SER A 108 -6.64 -17.52 -0.63
CA SER A 108 -6.17 -17.50 0.75
C SER A 108 -5.49 -18.82 1.13
N PHE A 109 -6.05 -19.96 0.74
CA PHE A 109 -5.47 -21.27 1.02
C PHE A 109 -4.16 -21.50 0.27
N VAL A 110 -4.10 -21.15 -1.01
CA VAL A 110 -2.88 -21.28 -1.83
C VAL A 110 -1.79 -20.32 -1.36
N TRP A 111 -2.14 -19.07 -1.05
CA TRP A 111 -1.21 -18.03 -0.58
C TRP A 111 -0.61 -18.35 0.79
N THR A 112 -1.42 -18.86 1.72
CA THR A 112 -0.96 -19.29 3.06
C THR A 112 -0.17 -20.61 3.06
N ARG A 113 -0.25 -21.42 2.00
CA ARG A 113 0.48 -22.69 1.89
C ARG A 113 1.79 -22.57 1.12
N LEU A 114 1.91 -21.57 0.24
CA LEU A 114 3.13 -21.24 -0.51
C LEU A 114 4.08 -20.27 0.24
N LEU A 115 4.09 -20.29 1.58
CA LEU A 115 4.90 -19.38 2.40
C LEU A 115 6.40 -19.40 2.03
N PHE A 116 6.93 -20.57 1.64
CA PHE A 116 8.33 -20.72 1.21
C PHE A 116 8.64 -20.02 -0.13
N MET A 117 7.71 -20.06 -1.09
CA MET A 117 7.87 -19.49 -2.43
C MET A 117 7.59 -17.98 -2.47
N ARG A 118 6.93 -17.45 -1.43
CA ARG A 118 6.44 -16.08 -1.38
C ARG A 118 7.56 -15.03 -1.45
N ARG A 119 8.74 -15.31 -0.88
CA ARG A 119 9.92 -14.44 -1.00
C ARG A 119 10.31 -14.22 -2.46
N TYR A 120 10.34 -15.30 -3.26
CA TYR A 120 10.67 -15.24 -4.68
C TYR A 120 9.55 -14.59 -5.50
N LEU A 121 8.28 -14.88 -5.18
CA LEU A 121 7.14 -14.31 -5.90
C LEU A 121 7.05 -12.79 -5.69
N LEU A 122 7.18 -12.32 -4.45
CA LEU A 122 7.21 -10.88 -4.15
C LEU A 122 8.45 -10.20 -4.76
N GLY A 123 9.61 -10.87 -4.75
CA GLY A 123 10.80 -10.41 -5.44
C GLY A 123 10.59 -10.27 -6.95
N ALA A 124 9.96 -11.27 -7.59
CA ALA A 124 9.65 -11.24 -9.01
C ALA A 124 8.62 -10.16 -9.35
N ILE A 125 7.57 -9.98 -8.53
CA ILE A 125 6.59 -8.89 -8.72
C ILE A 125 7.28 -7.53 -8.60
N ARG A 126 8.15 -7.33 -7.60
CA ARG A 126 8.92 -6.09 -7.46
C ARG A 126 9.83 -5.86 -8.67
N LEU A 127 10.52 -6.91 -9.14
CA LEU A 127 11.41 -6.82 -10.30
C LEU A 127 10.62 -6.48 -11.59
N ILE A 128 9.50 -7.15 -11.83
CA ILE A 128 8.62 -6.90 -12.98
C ILE A 128 8.05 -5.48 -12.89
N GLN A 129 7.59 -5.04 -11.71
CA GLN A 129 7.13 -3.67 -11.50
C GLN A 129 8.23 -2.66 -11.80
N THR A 130 9.46 -2.87 -11.30
CA THR A 130 10.61 -2.03 -11.63
C THR A 130 10.85 -1.98 -13.13
N ILE A 131 10.87 -3.12 -13.84
CA ILE A 131 11.10 -3.16 -15.29
C ILE A 131 10.00 -2.40 -16.05
N ILE A 132 8.73 -2.55 -15.67
CA ILE A 132 7.62 -1.85 -16.30
C ILE A 132 7.74 -0.34 -16.05
N ILE A 133 8.01 0.07 -14.82
CA ILE A 133 8.12 1.50 -14.44
C ILE A 133 9.30 2.17 -15.14
N ARG A 134 10.45 1.49 -15.27
CA ARG A 134 11.66 2.06 -15.91
C ARG A 134 11.43 2.43 -17.38
N ASN A 135 10.55 1.73 -18.09
CA ASN A 135 10.31 1.95 -19.52
C ASN A 135 9.00 2.70 -19.81
N LYS A 136 8.28 3.15 -18.79
CA LYS A 136 6.98 3.80 -18.95
C LYS A 136 7.12 5.32 -18.83
N HIS A 137 6.36 6.02 -19.66
CA HIS A 137 6.09 7.44 -19.50
C HIS A 137 5.08 7.59 -18.35
N MET A 138 5.50 8.29 -17.29
CA MET A 138 4.69 8.49 -16.10
C MET A 138 4.17 9.92 -16.05
N LYS A 139 3.00 10.12 -15.44
CA LYS A 139 2.45 11.44 -15.16
C LYS A 139 2.26 11.63 -13.66
N THR A 140 2.51 12.83 -13.16
CA THR A 140 2.12 13.18 -11.78
C THR A 140 0.60 13.20 -11.67
N LYS A 141 0.07 12.68 -10.55
CA LYS A 141 -1.37 12.73 -10.30
C LYS A 141 -1.81 14.17 -10.07
N GLU A 142 -2.87 14.58 -10.75
CA GLU A 142 -3.41 15.95 -10.64
C GLU A 142 -3.96 16.21 -9.23
N GLY A 143 -3.86 17.47 -8.80
CA GLY A 143 -4.30 17.90 -7.47
C GLY A 143 -3.33 17.58 -6.33
N LEU A 144 -2.08 17.20 -6.62
CA LEU A 144 -1.01 17.12 -5.63
C LEU A 144 -0.20 18.41 -5.65
N VAL A 145 -0.02 19.04 -4.48
CA VAL A 145 0.70 20.30 -4.28
C VAL A 145 1.79 20.09 -3.23
N LEU A 146 3.02 20.44 -3.59
CA LEU A 146 4.14 20.43 -2.66
C LEU A 146 4.13 21.73 -1.84
N ARG A 147 4.25 21.61 -0.52
CA ARG A 147 4.33 22.73 0.42
C ARG A 147 5.56 22.58 1.30
N ASN A 148 6.22 23.69 1.61
CA ASN A 148 7.25 23.74 2.64
C ASN A 148 6.60 24.19 3.96
N ILE A 149 6.64 23.34 4.98
CA ILE A 149 6.11 23.64 6.32
C ILE A 149 7.24 23.41 7.32
N CYS A 150 7.68 24.50 7.99
CA CYS A 150 8.74 24.45 9.00
C CYS A 150 10.07 23.84 8.52
N GLY A 151 10.40 23.97 7.22
CA GLY A 151 11.62 23.39 6.64
C GLY A 151 11.48 21.94 6.20
N GLU A 152 10.30 21.32 6.36
CA GLU A 152 9.98 20.02 5.78
C GLU A 152 9.18 20.18 4.49
N HIS A 153 9.51 19.37 3.49
CA HIS A 153 8.76 19.31 2.25
C HIS A 153 7.63 18.28 2.38
N VAL A 154 6.40 18.75 2.17
CA VAL A 154 5.18 17.99 2.41
C VAL A 154 4.32 18.03 1.15
N LEU A 155 3.97 16.86 0.63
CA LEU A 155 3.04 16.74 -0.48
C LEU A 155 1.61 16.60 0.05
N CYS A 156 0.76 17.56 -0.30
CA CYS A 156 -0.66 17.64 0.07
C CYS A 156 -1.54 17.43 -1.16
N ALA A 157 -2.70 16.80 -1.01
CA ALA A 157 -3.71 16.85 -2.06
C ALA A 157 -4.64 18.05 -1.87
N GLU A 158 -4.78 18.85 -2.92
CA GLU A 158 -5.70 19.98 -3.01
C GLU A 158 -6.59 19.81 -4.23
N ASN A 159 -7.90 20.02 -4.04
CA ASN A 159 -8.90 20.01 -5.13
C ASN A 159 -8.90 18.73 -5.99
N THR A 160 -8.56 17.57 -5.41
CA THR A 160 -8.73 16.30 -6.10
C THR A 160 -10.23 15.98 -6.22
N ILE A 161 -10.69 15.65 -7.44
CA ILE A 161 -12.05 15.11 -7.67
C ILE A 161 -12.19 13.73 -6.98
N ASP A 162 -11.06 13.06 -6.73
CA ASP A 162 -10.96 11.97 -5.78
C ASP A 162 -11.17 12.51 -4.36
N GLU A 163 -12.36 12.31 -3.78
CA GLU A 163 -12.78 12.72 -2.41
C GLU A 163 -11.90 12.18 -1.25
N ASP A 164 -10.71 11.64 -1.54
CA ASP A 164 -10.22 10.46 -0.84
C ASP A 164 -8.68 10.43 -0.69
N PHE A 165 -7.95 11.52 -0.99
CA PHE A 165 -6.50 11.60 -0.81
C PHE A 165 -6.12 12.49 0.39
N ASN A 166 -6.37 12.02 1.63
CA ASN A 166 -5.96 12.74 2.85
C ASN A 166 -4.53 12.38 3.32
N LYS A 167 -3.65 11.96 2.40
CA LYS A 167 -2.28 11.55 2.76
C LYS A 167 -1.33 12.73 2.64
N ILE A 168 -0.85 13.18 3.79
CA ILE A 168 0.33 14.04 3.94
C ILE A 168 1.55 13.14 3.77
N ILE A 169 2.39 13.41 2.77
CA ILE A 169 3.61 12.65 2.53
C ILE A 169 4.81 13.56 2.68
N ASN A 170 5.66 13.25 3.66
CA ASN A 170 6.93 13.94 3.82
C ASN A 170 7.90 13.47 2.74
N MET A 171 8.58 14.43 2.12
CA MET A 171 9.58 14.23 1.09
C MET A 171 10.95 14.66 1.61
N SER A 172 12.00 13.95 1.21
CA SER A 172 13.36 14.47 1.32
C SER A 172 13.53 15.69 0.41
N GLU A 173 14.50 16.54 0.70
CA GLU A 173 14.86 17.69 -0.12
C GLU A 173 15.08 17.30 -1.59
N SER A 174 15.87 16.25 -1.84
CA SER A 174 16.09 15.73 -3.20
C SER A 174 14.85 15.19 -3.90
N ALA A 175 13.91 14.59 -3.16
CA ALA A 175 12.66 14.14 -3.74
C ALA A 175 11.72 15.32 -4.06
N ALA A 176 11.73 16.35 -3.20
CA ALA A 176 10.96 17.56 -3.38
C ALA A 176 11.42 18.37 -4.60
N GLU A 177 12.73 18.58 -4.77
CA GLU A 177 13.29 19.27 -5.94
C GLU A 177 12.98 18.54 -7.25
N LEU A 178 13.07 17.20 -7.25
CA LEU A 178 12.68 16.39 -8.39
C LEU A 178 11.18 16.51 -8.68
N TRP A 179 10.35 16.49 -7.63
CA TRP A 179 8.90 16.63 -7.76
C TRP A 179 8.53 17.97 -8.40
N GLU A 180 9.12 19.08 -7.95
CA GLU A 180 8.89 20.41 -8.52
C GLU A 180 9.18 20.46 -10.03
N ARG A 181 10.23 19.77 -10.50
CA ARG A 181 10.57 19.73 -11.93
C ARG A 181 9.63 18.89 -12.78
N VAL A 182 8.99 17.86 -12.22
CA VAL A 182 8.06 16.98 -12.96
C VAL A 182 6.58 17.33 -12.71
N GLN A 183 6.29 18.20 -11.75
CA GLN A 183 4.93 18.64 -11.45
C GLN A 183 4.36 19.44 -12.62
N GLY A 184 3.22 19.01 -13.15
CA GLY A 184 2.59 19.66 -14.31
C GLY A 184 3.21 19.32 -15.67
N ALA A 185 4.26 18.49 -15.72
CA ALA A 185 4.72 17.90 -16.98
C ALA A 185 3.67 16.94 -17.57
N ASP A 186 3.57 16.88 -18.90
CA ASP A 186 2.67 15.94 -19.59
C ASP A 186 3.05 14.50 -19.28
N ASP A 187 4.35 14.19 -19.36
CA ASP A 187 4.95 12.96 -18.89
C ASP A 187 6.43 13.14 -18.50
N PHE A 188 6.99 12.14 -17.83
CA PHE A 188 8.42 12.02 -17.58
C PHE A 188 8.84 10.55 -17.54
N THR A 189 10.13 10.30 -17.73
CA THR A 189 10.71 8.96 -17.70
C THR A 189 11.78 8.86 -16.59
N LEU A 190 12.27 7.64 -16.38
CA LEU A 190 13.42 7.42 -15.50
C LEU A 190 14.65 8.22 -15.94
N GLU A 191 14.86 8.34 -17.25
CA GLU A 191 16.01 9.07 -17.81
C GLU A 191 15.93 10.55 -17.46
N THR A 192 14.74 11.15 -17.52
CA THR A 192 14.50 12.54 -17.09
C THR A 192 14.91 12.73 -15.64
N LEU A 193 14.44 11.87 -14.73
CA LEU A 193 14.79 11.95 -13.30
C LEU A 193 16.29 11.73 -13.05
N THR A 194 16.90 10.80 -13.79
CA THR A 194 18.35 10.50 -13.68
C THR A 194 19.19 11.71 -14.06
N LYS A 195 18.92 12.32 -15.22
CA LYS A 195 19.64 13.53 -15.68
C LYS A 195 19.46 14.69 -14.70
N THR A 196 18.24 14.85 -14.22
CA THR A 196 17.90 15.87 -13.23
C THR A 196 18.72 15.73 -11.94
N LEU A 197 18.88 14.51 -11.42
CA LEU A 197 19.72 14.25 -10.25
C LEU A 197 21.21 14.51 -10.51
N CYS A 198 21.73 14.09 -11.67
CA CYS A 198 23.11 14.38 -12.06
C CYS A 198 23.39 15.88 -12.12
N GLU A 199 22.44 16.67 -12.65
CA GLU A 199 22.56 18.12 -12.74
C GLU A 199 22.48 18.82 -11.38
N LEU A 200 21.58 18.37 -10.51
CA LEU A 200 21.35 18.99 -9.20
C LEU A 200 22.46 18.71 -8.19
N TYR A 201 22.99 17.49 -8.19
CA TYR A 201 23.88 17.00 -7.13
C TYR A 201 25.28 16.62 -7.61
N GLU A 202 25.60 16.83 -8.89
CA GLU A 202 26.89 16.47 -9.52
C GLU A 202 27.31 15.02 -9.24
N ILE A 203 26.32 14.11 -9.14
CA ILE A 203 26.55 12.68 -8.91
C ILE A 203 26.69 11.92 -10.22
N ASP A 204 27.37 10.76 -10.15
CA ASP A 204 27.52 9.90 -11.31
C ASP A 204 26.18 9.31 -11.78
N GLU A 205 26.10 9.05 -13.08
CA GLU A 205 24.87 8.57 -13.73
C GLU A 205 24.38 7.23 -13.17
N GLN A 206 25.28 6.35 -12.71
CA GLN A 206 24.87 5.05 -12.16
C GLN A 206 24.18 5.21 -10.81
N THR A 207 24.74 6.04 -9.93
CA THR A 207 24.15 6.38 -8.64
C THR A 207 22.82 7.11 -8.83
N ALA A 208 22.78 8.12 -9.69
CA ALA A 208 21.56 8.85 -10.02
C ALA A 208 20.46 7.94 -10.56
N ASN A 209 20.81 6.99 -11.45
CA ASN A 209 19.82 6.08 -12.03
C ASN A 209 19.23 5.14 -10.98
N LYS A 210 20.06 4.64 -10.07
CA LYS A 210 19.63 3.77 -8.98
C LYS A 210 18.68 4.51 -8.03
N ASP A 211 19.02 5.74 -7.66
CA ASP A 211 18.23 6.55 -6.73
C ASP A 211 16.92 7.01 -7.40
N ALA A 212 16.97 7.49 -8.65
CA ALA A 212 15.79 7.81 -9.44
C ALA A 212 14.86 6.60 -9.59
N SER A 213 15.40 5.41 -9.83
CA SER A 213 14.59 4.19 -9.98
C SER A 213 13.91 3.78 -8.68
N GLU A 214 14.58 3.95 -7.55
CA GLU A 214 13.99 3.66 -6.24
C GLU A 214 12.92 4.70 -5.87
N LEU A 215 13.19 5.98 -6.12
CA LEU A 215 12.25 7.06 -5.87
C LEU A 215 10.98 6.94 -6.74
N MET A 216 11.14 6.72 -8.04
CA MET A 216 10.04 6.53 -8.98
C MET A 216 9.18 5.32 -8.60
N ARG A 217 9.80 4.24 -8.09
CA ARG A 217 9.09 3.10 -7.52
C ARG A 217 8.28 3.52 -6.29
N GLN A 218 8.87 4.23 -5.34
CA GLN A 218 8.18 4.69 -4.14
C GLN A 218 6.99 5.60 -4.47
N TRP A 219 7.14 6.53 -5.41
CA TRP A 219 6.05 7.38 -5.88
C TRP A 219 4.92 6.59 -6.53
N TYR A 220 5.25 5.59 -7.36
CA TYR A 220 4.25 4.73 -7.97
C TYR A 220 3.52 3.87 -6.92
N GLU A 221 4.26 3.32 -5.94
CA GLU A 221 3.66 2.53 -4.85
C GLU A 221 2.77 3.38 -3.94
N ALA A 222 3.15 4.63 -3.72
CA ALA A 222 2.36 5.61 -2.96
C ALA A 222 1.16 6.16 -3.77
N GLY A 223 1.09 5.88 -5.08
CA GLY A 223 0.02 6.34 -5.96
C GLY A 223 0.11 7.82 -6.35
N LEU A 224 1.32 8.39 -6.31
CA LEU A 224 1.59 9.79 -6.65
C LEU A 224 1.76 10.00 -8.15
N ILE A 225 2.15 8.94 -8.86
CA ILE A 225 2.40 8.95 -10.30
C ILE A 225 1.67 7.77 -10.96
N ILE A 226 1.24 7.96 -12.20
CA ILE A 226 0.42 7.01 -12.98
C ILE A 226 1.03 6.69 -14.35
#